data_AF-A0A920GY26-F1
#
_entry.id   AF-A0A920GY26-F1
#
_cell.length_a   1.000
_cell.length_b   1.000
_cell.length_c   1.000
_cell.angle_alpha   90.00
_cell.angle_beta   90.00
_cell.angle_gamma   90.00
#
_symmetry.space_group_name_H-M   'P 1'
#
loop_
_entity.id
_entity.type
_entity.pdbx_description
1 polymer ?
#
loop_
_entity_poly.entity_id
_entity_poly.type
_entity_poly.pdbx_seq_one_letter_code
_entity_poly.pdbx_strand_id
1 'polypeptide(L)'
;MTATAGYITDKELTGVIMIDSPIRPPTYDYSTHVRSGPIRRIKTYPDKDSILERFRLTPEQECQNEFLVKYIAEWSIKEVDNGFQWKFDDTIFDKLGFRHMQRNIAFELSCNLGIIYGTESNLMTEEIVNYITENVPDGTPIIPIQKAAHHVLLDQPIELAVSIREIAKSWL
;
A
#
# COMPACT_ATOMS: atom_id res chain seq x y z
N MET A 1 -3.62 -0.88 8.33
CA MET A 1 -3.97 -2.32 8.44
C MET A 1 -2.80 -3.12 9.00
N THR A 2 -1.63 -3.20 8.35
CA THR A 2 -0.50 -4.00 8.86
C THR A 2 -0.01 -3.55 10.24
N ALA A 3 0.27 -2.26 10.44
CA ALA A 3 0.66 -1.73 11.75
C ALA A 3 -0.42 -1.96 12.83
N THR A 4 -1.69 -1.74 12.48
CA THR A 4 -2.81 -2.03 13.38
C THR A 4 -2.86 -3.50 13.78
N ALA A 5 -2.67 -4.43 12.83
CA ALA A 5 -2.64 -5.86 13.11
C ALA A 5 -1.47 -6.23 14.02
N GLY A 6 -0.29 -5.65 13.81
CA GLY A 6 0.87 -5.84 14.68
C GLY A 6 0.71 -5.25 16.07
N TYR A 7 -0.12 -4.21 16.23
CA TYR A 7 -0.39 -3.59 17.52
C TYR A 7 -1.43 -4.35 18.35
N ILE A 8 -2.49 -4.86 17.72
CA ILE A 8 -3.62 -5.50 18.45
C ILE A 8 -3.44 -7.01 18.66
N THR A 9 -2.42 -7.62 18.07
CA THR A 9 -2.23 -9.08 18.14
C THR A 9 -1.63 -9.49 19.48
N ASP A 10 -2.17 -10.56 20.08
CA ASP A 10 -1.55 -11.21 21.23
C ASP A 10 -0.43 -12.20 20.83
N LYS A 11 -0.27 -12.45 19.52
CA LYS A 11 0.81 -13.29 19.00
C LYS A 11 2.11 -12.51 18.91
N GLU A 12 3.20 -13.16 19.30
CA GLU A 12 4.53 -12.65 19.09
C GLU A 12 4.82 -12.54 17.58
N LEU A 13 5.20 -11.33 17.15
CA LEU A 13 5.65 -11.05 15.79
C LEU A 13 7.11 -10.65 15.83
N THR A 14 7.92 -11.22 14.93
CA THR A 14 9.31 -10.79 14.75
C THR A 14 9.40 -9.36 14.25
N GLY A 15 8.47 -8.94 13.38
CA GLY A 15 8.41 -7.56 12.91
C GLY A 15 7.35 -7.32 11.83
N VAL A 16 7.19 -6.05 11.50
CA VAL A 16 6.27 -5.52 10.48
C VAL A 16 7.06 -4.70 9.47
N ILE A 17 6.90 -5.00 8.18
CA ILE A 17 7.44 -4.18 7.10
C ILE A 17 6.28 -3.41 6.45
N MET A 18 6.38 -2.09 6.44
CA MET A 18 5.46 -1.19 5.75
C MET A 18 6.08 -0.75 4.43
N ILE A 19 5.33 -0.92 3.34
CA ILE A 19 5.78 -0.57 1.98
C ILE A 19 4.92 0.59 1.49
N ASP A 20 5.56 1.70 1.14
CA ASP A 20 4.97 2.93 0.60
C ASP A 20 3.70 3.39 1.33
N SER A 21 3.76 3.31 2.66
CA SER A 21 2.62 3.54 3.55
C SER A 21 2.84 4.79 4.37
N PRO A 22 2.36 5.97 3.93
CA PRO A 22 2.68 7.23 4.57
C PRO A 22 2.08 7.32 5.97
N ILE A 23 2.87 7.79 6.93
CA ILE A 23 2.41 8.25 8.23
C ILE A 23 2.53 9.77 8.22
N ARG A 24 1.41 10.46 8.36
CA ARG A 24 1.36 11.92 8.21
C ARG A 24 1.58 12.61 9.55
N PRO A 25 2.34 13.72 9.59
CA PRO A 25 2.43 14.52 10.80
C PRO A 25 1.05 15.06 11.20
N PRO A 26 0.81 15.34 12.48
CA PRO A 26 -0.44 15.96 12.93
C PRO A 26 -0.76 17.29 12.23
N THR A 27 0.28 17.97 11.71
CA THR A 27 0.21 19.25 11.01
C THR A 27 0.01 19.12 9.49
N TYR A 28 -0.11 17.91 8.95
CA TYR A 28 -0.18 17.69 7.51
C TYR A 28 -1.38 18.41 6.89
N ASP A 29 -1.13 19.16 5.81
CA ASP A 29 -2.20 19.87 5.11
C ASP A 29 -2.98 18.92 4.18
N TYR A 30 -4.26 18.74 4.48
CA TYR A 30 -5.17 17.93 3.67
C TYR A 30 -5.88 18.72 2.57
N SER A 31 -5.64 20.03 2.43
CA SER A 31 -6.32 20.89 1.46
C SER A 31 -6.08 20.46 0.01
N THR A 32 -4.89 19.95 -0.28
CA THR A 32 -4.47 19.44 -1.59
C THR A 32 -4.71 17.94 -1.74
N HIS A 33 -5.21 17.28 -0.69
CA HIS A 33 -5.36 15.83 -0.67
C HIS A 33 -6.55 15.41 -1.55
N VAL A 34 -6.24 14.92 -2.74
CA VAL A 34 -7.23 14.24 -3.59
C VAL A 34 -7.59 12.93 -2.90
N ARG A 35 -8.68 12.94 -2.13
CA ARG A 35 -9.26 11.69 -1.65
C ARG A 35 -9.55 10.83 -2.86
N SER A 36 -8.96 9.65 -2.92
CA SER A 36 -9.61 8.52 -3.58
C SER A 36 -11.00 8.47 -2.96
N GLY A 37 -12.02 8.91 -3.70
CA GLY A 37 -13.40 8.90 -3.20
C GLY A 37 -13.79 7.50 -2.71
N PRO A 38 -14.97 7.34 -2.07
CA PRO A 38 -15.40 6.01 -1.65
C PRO A 38 -15.23 5.03 -2.81
N ILE A 39 -14.74 3.81 -2.52
CA ILE A 39 -14.63 2.77 -3.54
C ILE A 39 -15.96 2.74 -4.28
N ARG A 40 -15.90 2.96 -5.61
CA ARG A 40 -17.12 3.02 -6.42
C ARG A 40 -17.85 1.68 -6.27
N ARG A 41 -19.18 1.74 -6.17
CA ARG A 41 -20.00 0.52 -6.15
C ARG A 41 -19.64 -0.39 -7.31
N ILE A 42 -19.63 -1.69 -7.06
CA ILE A 42 -19.31 -2.70 -8.06
C ILE A 42 -20.27 -2.54 -9.25
N LYS A 43 -19.70 -2.51 -10.44
CA LYS A 43 -20.43 -2.46 -11.71
C LYS A 43 -20.24 -3.76 -12.46
N THR A 44 -21.28 -4.21 -13.15
CA THR A 44 -21.21 -5.30 -14.12
C THR A 44 -20.85 -4.73 -15.49
N TYR A 45 -19.87 -5.34 -16.15
CA TYR A 45 -19.43 -5.02 -17.51
C TYR A 45 -19.88 -6.14 -18.44
N PRO A 46 -20.21 -5.83 -19.71
CA PRO A 46 -20.79 -6.82 -20.62
C PRO A 46 -19.84 -7.96 -20.98
N ASP A 47 -18.54 -7.68 -21.07
CA ASP A 47 -17.51 -8.64 -21.49
C ASP A 47 -16.18 -8.41 -20.76
N LYS A 48 -15.26 -9.36 -20.94
CA LYS A 48 -13.94 -9.39 -20.28
C LYS A 48 -13.06 -8.22 -20.72
N ASP A 49 -13.05 -7.85 -22.00
CA ASP A 49 -12.18 -6.80 -22.52
C ASP A 49 -12.62 -5.44 -21.98
N SER A 50 -13.94 -5.18 -21.98
CA SER A 50 -14.57 -3.97 -21.44
C SER A 50 -14.23 -3.70 -19.97
N ILE A 51 -14.12 -4.74 -19.12
CA ILE A 51 -13.72 -4.56 -17.71
C ILE A 51 -12.21 -4.35 -17.57
N LEU A 52 -11.39 -5.09 -18.34
CA LEU A 52 -9.92 -4.96 -18.27
C LEU A 52 -9.44 -3.59 -18.71
N GLU A 53 -10.08 -2.99 -19.72
CA GLU A 53 -9.83 -1.61 -20.16
C GLU A 53 -10.06 -0.56 -19.05
N ARG A 54 -10.76 -0.91 -17.97
CA ARG A 54 -11.05 -0.03 -16.83
C ARG A 54 -10.08 -0.20 -15.67
N PHE A 55 -9.16 -1.17 -15.70
CA PHE A 55 -8.18 -1.33 -14.64
C PHE A 55 -7.23 -0.13 -14.60
N ARG A 56 -7.13 0.53 -13.45
CA ARG A 56 -6.24 1.67 -13.23
C ARG A 56 -5.57 1.52 -11.87
N LEU A 57 -4.29 1.86 -11.82
CA LEU A 57 -3.57 2.03 -10.56
C LEU A 57 -4.12 3.24 -9.81
N THR A 58 -4.14 3.17 -8.48
CA THR A 58 -4.57 4.27 -7.62
C THR A 58 -3.58 4.43 -6.46
N PRO A 59 -2.81 5.53 -6.38
CA PRO A 59 -2.80 6.67 -7.29
C PRO A 59 -2.46 6.30 -8.74
N GLU A 60 -2.93 7.11 -9.69
CA GLU A 60 -2.58 6.94 -11.10
C GLU A 60 -1.07 7.14 -11.25
N GLN A 61 -0.42 6.18 -11.89
CA GLN A 61 1.01 6.20 -12.18
C GLN A 61 1.29 5.38 -13.43
N GLU A 62 2.35 5.74 -14.15
CA GLU A 62 2.92 4.89 -15.18
C GLU A 62 3.62 3.69 -14.52
N CYS A 63 3.65 2.55 -15.22
CA CYS A 63 4.39 1.38 -14.77
C CYS A 63 5.03 0.70 -15.98
N GLN A 64 6.36 0.61 -15.99
CA GLN A 64 7.12 0.02 -17.11
C GLN A 64 6.84 -1.48 -17.25
N ASN A 65 6.49 -2.15 -16.15
CA ASN A 65 6.13 -3.57 -16.12
C ASN A 65 4.65 -3.77 -16.41
N GLU A 66 4.15 -3.29 -17.55
CA GLU A 66 2.72 -3.37 -17.92
C GLU A 66 2.16 -4.80 -17.86
N PHE A 67 3.00 -5.81 -18.11
CA PHE A 67 2.57 -7.22 -18.04
C PHE A 67 2.13 -7.62 -16.62
N LEU A 68 2.73 -7.05 -15.56
CA LEU A 68 2.30 -7.27 -14.18
C LEU A 68 0.95 -6.62 -13.92
N VAL A 69 0.74 -5.39 -14.42
CA VAL A 69 -0.52 -4.67 -14.32
C VAL A 69 -1.64 -5.46 -15.01
N LYS A 70 -1.39 -5.95 -16.23
CA LYS A 70 -2.32 -6.79 -17.00
C LYS A 70 -2.63 -8.10 -16.27
N TYR A 71 -1.60 -8.78 -15.75
CA TYR A 71 -1.76 -10.01 -14.98
C TYR A 71 -2.66 -9.80 -13.76
N ILE A 72 -2.41 -8.74 -12.97
CA ILE A 72 -3.26 -8.42 -11.81
C ILE A 72 -4.70 -8.15 -12.24
N ALA A 73 -4.90 -7.36 -13.31
CA ALA A 73 -6.23 -7.04 -13.81
C ALA A 73 -7.02 -8.31 -14.19
N GLU A 74 -6.40 -9.23 -14.93
CA GLU A 74 -7.01 -10.50 -15.36
C GLU A 74 -7.41 -11.40 -14.18
N TRP A 75 -6.59 -11.43 -13.13
CA TRP A 75 -6.90 -12.21 -11.93
C TRP A 75 -7.90 -11.50 -11.00
N SER A 76 -8.10 -10.20 -11.16
CA SER A 76 -8.98 -9.37 -10.34
C SER A 76 -10.42 -9.30 -10.82
N ILE A 77 -10.81 -10.05 -11.86
CA ILE A 77 -12.19 -10.09 -12.37
C ILE A 77 -12.83 -11.47 -12.19
N LYS A 78 -14.15 -11.51 -12.04
CA LYS A 78 -14.98 -12.73 -12.01
C LYS A 78 -16.13 -12.63 -13.01
N GLU A 79 -16.50 -13.76 -13.58
CA GLU A 79 -17.72 -13.91 -14.36
C GLU A 79 -18.95 -13.96 -13.43
N VAL A 80 -20.04 -13.37 -13.85
CA VAL A 80 -21.37 -13.36 -13.21
C VAL A 80 -22.44 -13.51 -14.28
N ASP A 81 -23.70 -13.79 -13.90
CA ASP A 81 -24.80 -14.12 -14.81
C ASP A 81 -24.97 -13.19 -16.03
N ASN A 82 -24.61 -11.91 -15.89
CA ASN A 82 -24.75 -10.90 -16.94
C ASN A 82 -23.44 -10.18 -17.28
N GLY A 83 -22.29 -10.86 -17.18
CA GLY A 83 -20.99 -10.36 -17.63
C GLY A 83 -19.90 -10.48 -16.58
N PHE A 84 -19.13 -9.42 -16.36
CA PHE A 84 -17.94 -9.43 -15.50
C PHE A 84 -17.99 -8.37 -14.41
N GLN A 85 -17.46 -8.71 -13.24
CA GLN A 85 -17.30 -7.80 -12.10
C GLN A 85 -15.89 -7.89 -11.53
N TRP A 86 -15.45 -6.82 -10.86
CA TRP A 86 -14.24 -6.85 -10.07
C TRP A 86 -14.41 -7.77 -8.85
N LYS A 87 -13.34 -8.50 -8.51
CA LYS A 87 -13.21 -9.34 -7.30
C LYS A 87 -12.75 -8.49 -6.11
N PHE A 88 -13.57 -7.53 -5.69
CA PHE A 88 -13.38 -6.85 -4.40
C PHE A 88 -14.73 -6.61 -3.72
N ASP A 89 -14.69 -6.21 -2.46
CA ASP A 89 -15.86 -5.76 -1.70
C ASP A 89 -15.87 -4.22 -1.66
N ASP A 90 -16.84 -3.59 -2.31
CA ASP A 90 -16.97 -2.12 -2.38
C ASP A 90 -17.30 -1.47 -1.04
N THR A 91 -17.60 -2.27 -0.02
CA THR A 91 -17.86 -1.83 1.37
C THR A 91 -16.70 -2.12 2.32
N ILE A 92 -15.57 -2.64 1.82
CA ILE A 92 -14.47 -3.13 2.67
C ILE A 92 -13.92 -2.07 3.63
N PHE A 93 -13.80 -0.81 3.20
CA PHE A 93 -13.25 0.25 4.06
C PHE A 93 -14.21 0.66 5.17
N ASP A 94 -15.52 0.61 4.94
CA ASP A 94 -16.51 0.86 5.98
C ASP A 94 -16.50 -0.28 6.99
N LYS A 95 -16.46 -1.54 6.51
CA LYS A 95 -16.38 -2.75 7.36
C LYS A 95 -15.12 -2.80 8.22
N LEU A 96 -13.98 -2.37 7.66
CA LEU A 96 -12.71 -2.33 8.37
C LEU A 96 -12.54 -1.09 9.25
N GLY A 97 -13.51 -0.17 9.27
CA GLY A 97 -13.41 1.07 10.04
C GLY A 97 -12.19 1.89 9.63
N PHE A 98 -11.82 1.91 8.35
CA PHE A 98 -10.56 2.50 7.86
C PHE A 98 -10.38 3.96 8.28
N ARG A 99 -11.47 4.71 8.43
CA ARG A 99 -11.49 6.10 8.91
C ARG A 99 -10.97 6.27 10.34
N HIS A 100 -10.96 5.19 11.14
CA HIS A 100 -10.53 5.19 12.53
C HIS A 100 -9.15 4.55 12.73
N MET A 101 -8.54 3.96 11.68
CA MET A 101 -7.21 3.37 11.76
C MET A 101 -6.13 4.44 11.72
N GLN A 102 -5.57 4.73 12.89
CA GLN A 102 -4.38 5.57 13.05
C GLN A 102 -3.14 4.81 12.57
N ARG A 103 -2.36 5.41 11.65
CA ARG A 103 -1.13 4.78 11.12
C ARG A 103 0.09 5.06 12.00
N ASN A 104 0.08 6.15 12.77
CA ASN A 104 1.10 6.50 13.76
C ASN A 104 1.25 5.41 14.85
N ILE A 105 0.28 4.51 14.99
CA ILE A 105 0.39 3.32 15.83
C ILE A 105 1.59 2.43 15.46
N ALA A 106 2.13 2.57 14.24
CA ALA A 106 3.35 1.90 13.83
C ALA A 106 4.55 2.25 14.74
N PHE A 107 4.61 3.48 15.27
CA PHE A 107 5.69 3.91 16.18
C PHE A 107 5.59 3.27 17.57
N GLU A 108 4.45 2.68 17.90
CA GLU A 108 4.16 2.05 19.20
C GLU A 108 4.21 0.51 19.13
N LEU A 109 4.65 -0.06 18.01
CA LEU A 109 4.74 -1.52 17.87
C LEU A 109 5.73 -2.10 18.88
N SER A 110 5.33 -3.21 19.52
CA SER A 110 6.20 -3.98 20.42
C SER A 110 7.16 -4.93 19.67
N CYS A 111 7.14 -4.91 18.35
CA CYS A 111 7.99 -5.71 17.47
C CYS A 111 8.79 -4.80 16.53
N ASN A 112 9.75 -5.38 15.79
CA ASN A 112 10.55 -4.61 14.85
C ASN A 112 9.69 -3.95 13.78
N LEU A 113 10.03 -2.72 13.41
CA LEU A 113 9.43 -1.99 12.29
C LEU A 113 10.48 -1.86 11.18
N GLY A 114 10.05 -2.02 9.94
CA GLY A 114 10.84 -1.66 8.75
C GLY A 114 9.99 -0.86 7.78
N ILE A 115 10.58 0.15 7.16
CA ILE A 115 9.93 1.02 6.18
C ILE A 115 10.63 0.86 4.84
N ILE A 116 9.88 0.59 3.79
CA ILE A 116 10.36 0.61 2.40
C ILE A 116 9.48 1.60 1.63
N TYR A 117 10.05 2.42 0.77
CA TYR A 117 9.26 3.37 -0.01
C TYR A 117 9.84 3.63 -1.41
N GLY A 118 8.98 4.02 -2.34
CA GLY A 118 9.39 4.41 -3.68
C GLY A 118 9.86 5.87 -3.70
N THR A 119 11.03 6.15 -4.29
CA THR A 119 11.56 7.53 -4.36
C THR A 119 10.72 8.47 -5.22
N GLU A 120 9.88 7.93 -6.09
CA GLU A 120 8.96 8.69 -6.96
C GLU A 120 7.52 8.64 -6.45
N SER A 121 7.30 8.12 -5.23
CA SER A 121 5.98 8.08 -4.62
C SER A 121 5.51 9.48 -4.26
N ASN A 122 4.36 9.87 -4.82
CA ASN A 122 3.67 11.11 -4.44
C ASN A 122 3.08 11.06 -3.02
N LEU A 123 3.08 9.89 -2.38
CA LEU A 123 2.59 9.70 -1.01
C LEU A 123 3.71 9.84 0.02
N MET A 124 4.94 9.49 -0.34
CA MET A 124 6.12 9.47 0.52
C MET A 124 7.01 10.69 0.22
N THR A 125 6.43 11.88 0.39
CA THR A 125 7.16 13.15 0.22
C THR A 125 8.28 13.29 1.26
N GLU A 126 9.22 14.21 1.02
CA GLU A 126 10.31 14.50 1.96
C GLU A 126 9.79 14.83 3.37
N GLU A 127 8.73 15.64 3.50
CA GLU A 127 8.07 15.91 4.78
C GLU A 127 7.61 14.64 5.50
N ILE A 128 7.01 13.69 4.76
CA ILE A 128 6.51 12.44 5.31
C ILE A 128 7.65 11.53 5.73
N VAL A 129 8.69 11.41 4.90
CA VAL A 129 9.86 10.58 5.20
C VAL A 129 10.60 11.13 6.40
N ASN A 130 10.80 12.45 6.49
CA ASN A 130 11.44 13.10 7.64
C ASN A 130 10.62 12.87 8.91
N TYR A 131 9.31 13.07 8.86
CA TYR A 131 8.44 12.83 10.00
C TYR A 131 8.50 11.37 10.48
N ILE A 132 8.45 10.40 9.57
CA ILE A 132 8.63 8.98 9.93
C ILE A 132 10.00 8.77 10.58
N THR A 133 11.06 9.24 9.96
CA THR A 133 12.45 9.07 10.43
C THR A 133 12.66 9.61 11.85
N GLU A 134 12.05 10.75 12.17
CA GLU A 134 12.15 11.37 13.50
C GLU A 134 11.34 10.65 14.59
N ASN A 135 10.37 9.80 14.23
CA ASN A 135 9.42 9.20 15.18
C ASN A 135 9.53 7.67 15.28
N VAL A 136 10.21 7.01 14.35
CA VAL A 136 10.48 5.57 14.47
C VAL A 136 11.56 5.30 15.53
N PRO A 137 11.57 4.11 16.17
CA PRO A 137 12.65 3.71 17.06
C PRO A 137 14.03 3.73 16.38
N ASP A 138 15.05 4.06 17.15
CA ASP A 138 16.45 4.03 16.68
C ASP A 138 16.81 2.68 16.06
N GLY A 139 17.49 2.71 14.92
CA GLY A 139 17.89 1.50 14.18
C GLY A 139 16.78 0.90 13.30
N THR A 140 15.59 1.49 13.25
CA THR A 140 14.55 1.11 12.28
C THR A 140 15.08 1.25 10.85
N PRO A 141 15.11 0.18 10.03
CA PRO A 141 15.51 0.29 8.62
C PRO A 141 14.47 1.08 7.83
N ILE A 142 14.94 2.13 7.15
CA ILE A 142 14.16 2.93 6.20
C ILE A 142 14.87 2.85 4.84
N ILE A 143 14.30 2.09 3.90
CA ILE A 143 14.95 1.77 2.62
C ILE A 143 14.22 2.46 1.45
N PRO A 144 14.85 3.41 0.76
CA PRO A 144 14.34 3.97 -0.49
C PRO A 144 14.60 3.02 -1.66
N ILE A 145 13.58 2.80 -2.49
CA ILE A 145 13.69 2.08 -3.76
C ILE A 145 13.61 3.08 -4.91
N GLN A 146 14.70 3.17 -5.67
CA GLN A 146 14.85 4.09 -6.79
C GLN A 146 13.90 3.72 -7.94
N LYS A 147 13.41 4.72 -8.68
CA LYS A 147 12.54 4.52 -9.86
C LYS A 147 11.29 3.70 -9.54
N ALA A 148 10.70 3.95 -8.38
CA ALA A 148 9.46 3.35 -7.93
C ALA A 148 8.52 4.45 -7.43
N ALA A 149 7.28 4.44 -7.91
CA ALA A 149 6.21 5.27 -7.37
C ALA A 149 5.47 4.50 -6.25
N HIS A 150 4.18 4.77 -6.04
CA HIS A 150 3.42 4.16 -4.93
C HIS A 150 3.39 2.63 -5.00
N HIS A 151 3.21 2.08 -6.19
CA HIS A 151 3.13 0.64 -6.41
C HIS A 151 4.53 0.04 -6.57
N VAL A 152 5.37 0.14 -5.53
CA VAL A 152 6.78 -0.28 -5.53
C VAL A 152 6.99 -1.71 -6.04
N LEU A 153 6.08 -2.62 -5.70
CA LEU A 153 6.10 -4.01 -6.17
C LEU A 153 5.98 -4.12 -7.70
N LEU A 154 5.24 -3.21 -8.34
CA LEU A 154 5.06 -3.22 -9.78
C LEU A 154 6.25 -2.60 -10.50
N ASP A 155 6.82 -1.52 -9.94
CA ASP A 155 7.92 -0.80 -10.58
C ASP A 155 9.26 -1.54 -10.39
N GLN A 156 9.55 -2.02 -9.19
CA GLN A 156 10.84 -2.63 -8.82
C GLN A 156 10.66 -3.93 -8.00
N PRO A 157 10.03 -4.99 -8.57
CA PRO A 157 9.70 -6.22 -7.83
C PRO A 157 10.93 -6.93 -7.25
N ILE A 158 12.04 -6.95 -7.99
CA ILE A 158 13.26 -7.66 -7.57
C ILE A 158 13.95 -6.91 -6.42
N GLU A 159 14.10 -5.59 -6.56
CA GLU A 159 14.70 -4.75 -5.52
C GLU A 159 13.87 -4.81 -4.24
N LEU A 160 12.54 -4.71 -4.35
CA LEU A 160 11.65 -4.83 -3.20
C LEU A 160 11.81 -6.18 -2.48
N ALA A 161 11.87 -7.28 -3.23
CA ALA A 161 12.07 -8.61 -2.64
C ALA A 161 13.43 -8.74 -1.94
N VAL A 162 14.48 -8.12 -2.49
CA VAL A 162 15.82 -8.07 -1.88
C VAL A 162 15.76 -7.29 -0.57
N SER A 163 15.20 -6.07 -0.57
CA SER A 163 15.09 -5.24 0.64
C SER A 163 14.27 -5.90 1.74
N ILE A 164 13.13 -6.53 1.40
CA ILE A 164 12.31 -7.29 2.37
C ILE A 164 13.14 -8.41 3.01
N ARG A 165 13.91 -9.15 2.21
CA ARG A 165 14.74 -10.25 2.69
C ARG A 165 15.89 -9.76 3.57
N GLU A 166 16.49 -8.61 3.25
CA GLU A 166 17.56 -8.02 4.05
C GLU A 166 17.06 -7.57 5.41
N ILE A 167 15.92 -6.85 5.45
CA ILE A 167 15.26 -6.47 6.70
C ILE A 167 14.88 -7.71 7.51
N ALA A 168 14.23 -8.69 6.89
CA ALA A 168 13.81 -9.89 7.61
C ALA A 168 14.99 -10.67 8.19
N LYS A 169 16.14 -10.71 7.51
CA LYS A 169 17.36 -11.36 8.00
C LYS A 169 18.01 -10.65 9.17
N SER A 170 17.88 -9.33 9.30
CA SER A 170 18.47 -8.61 10.44
C SER A 170 17.69 -8.80 11.73
N TRP A 171 16.50 -9.40 11.68
CA TRP A 171 15.66 -9.72 12.83
C TRP A 171 15.72 -11.19 13.28
N LEU A 172 16.48 -12.03 12.57
CA LEU A 172 16.72 -13.44 12.89
C LEU A 172 18.06 -13.62 13.60
#